data_AF-A0A1M3HFB3-F1
#
_entry.id   AF-A0A1M3HFB3-F1
#
_cell.length_a   1.000
_cell.length_b   1.000
_cell.length_c   1.000
_cell.angle_alpha   90.00
_cell.angle_beta   90.00
_cell.angle_gamma   90.00
#
_symmetry.space_group_name_H-M   'P 1'
#
loop_
_entity.id
_entity.type
_entity.pdbx_description
1 polymer ?
#
loop_
_entity_poly.entity_id
_entity_poly.type
_entity_poly.pdbx_seq_one_letter_code
_entity_poly.pdbx_strand_id
1 'polypeptide(L)'
;MNGYLMQEKDIVRGEDSFVESLSPENRYGVVFEDDGETAYFYALEMDESGGGMKILDALHIYEAPDPDDPPPPGSGKGPGTSKVLIVWSKDWMKCALVLDGFCQAIFDFEAHGGYSINEFPEPNGIWTKGDRKLTNELIGRLF
;
A
#
# COMPACT_ATOMS: atom_id res chain seq x y z
N MET A 1 -2.37 1.75 -14.87
CA MET A 1 -3.07 2.57 -13.86
C MET A 1 -2.92 4.02 -14.25
N ASN A 2 -3.99 4.80 -14.29
CA ASN A 2 -3.98 6.20 -14.75
C ASN A 2 -3.96 7.15 -13.54
N GLY A 3 -2.78 7.58 -13.12
CA GLY A 3 -2.58 8.42 -11.94
C GLY A 3 -1.18 9.05 -11.92
N TYR A 4 -0.85 9.74 -10.83
CA TYR A 4 0.49 10.28 -10.59
C TYR A 4 1.34 9.24 -9.86
N LEU A 5 2.45 8.84 -10.46
CA LEU A 5 3.48 8.05 -9.78
C LEU A 5 4.25 8.98 -8.85
N MET A 6 4.06 8.82 -7.53
CA MET A 6 4.64 9.71 -6.52
C MET A 6 5.88 9.11 -5.86
N GLN A 7 5.93 7.79 -5.72
CA GLN A 7 7.10 7.09 -5.20
C GLN A 7 7.44 5.89 -6.05
N GLU A 8 8.73 5.66 -6.23
CA GLU A 8 9.30 4.43 -6.78
C GLU A 8 10.53 4.06 -5.96
N LYS A 9 10.56 2.84 -5.42
CA LYS A 9 11.68 2.33 -4.62
C LYS A 9 11.85 0.83 -4.84
N ASP A 10 13.09 0.38 -5.01
CA ASP A 10 13.42 -1.04 -4.90
C ASP A 10 13.74 -1.37 -3.44
N ILE A 11 13.12 -2.42 -2.90
CA ILE A 11 13.32 -2.92 -1.53
C ILE A 11 13.76 -4.38 -1.55
N VAL A 12 14.30 -4.88 -0.44
CA VAL A 12 14.49 -6.31 -0.19
C VAL A 12 13.38 -6.74 0.77
N ARG A 13 12.57 -7.73 0.40
CA ARG A 13 11.50 -8.23 1.30
C ARG A 13 12.12 -8.88 2.54
N GLY A 14 11.57 -8.59 3.72
CA GLY A 14 12.09 -9.06 5.00
C GLY A 14 13.28 -8.25 5.52
N GLU A 15 13.59 -7.10 4.88
CA GLU A 15 14.50 -6.10 5.45
C GLU A 15 13.71 -4.84 5.79
N ASP A 16 13.96 -4.31 7.00
CA ASP A 16 13.33 -3.09 7.51
C ASP A 16 13.40 -1.96 6.49
N SER A 17 12.23 -1.54 6.00
CA SER A 17 12.13 -0.49 5.00
C SER A 17 10.74 0.12 4.94
N PHE A 18 10.68 1.42 4.66
CA PHE A 18 9.41 2.09 4.43
C PHE A 18 9.45 3.05 3.23
N VAL A 19 8.26 3.37 2.72
CA VAL A 19 8.00 4.33 1.65
C VAL A 19 6.79 5.17 2.05
N GLU A 20 7.02 6.45 2.32
CA GLU A 20 5.97 7.43 2.62
C GLU A 20 5.56 8.20 1.37
N SER A 21 4.27 8.48 1.23
CA SER A 21 3.75 9.39 0.21
C SER A 21 2.59 10.21 0.77
N LEU A 22 2.77 11.53 0.80
CA LEU A 22 1.73 12.48 1.19
C LEU A 22 1.09 13.09 -0.06
N SER A 23 -0.22 13.30 0.01
CA SER A 23 -0.92 14.09 -1.01
C SER A 23 -0.45 15.55 -0.98
N PRO A 24 -0.18 16.19 -2.13
CA PRO A 24 0.13 17.62 -2.19
C PRO A 24 -1.11 18.51 -2.08
N GLU A 25 -2.33 17.97 -2.24
CA GLU A 25 -3.58 18.75 -2.32
C GLU A 25 -4.47 18.61 -1.07
N ASN A 26 -4.21 17.63 -0.21
CA ASN A 26 -5.02 17.36 0.97
C ASN A 26 -4.17 16.80 2.12
N ARG A 27 -4.82 16.41 3.22
CA ARG A 27 -4.13 15.93 4.43
C ARG A 27 -3.88 14.43 4.44
N TYR A 28 -4.26 13.72 3.39
CA TYR A 28 -4.10 12.27 3.33
C TYR A 28 -2.69 11.87 2.96
N GLY A 29 -2.28 10.73 3.46
CA GLY A 29 -1.02 10.11 3.15
C GLY A 29 -1.13 8.60 3.21
N VAL A 30 -0.09 7.95 2.72
CA VAL A 30 0.10 6.52 2.89
C VAL A 30 1.53 6.19 3.27
N VAL A 31 1.71 5.08 3.97
CA VAL A 31 3.02 4.48 4.22
C VAL A 31 2.95 3.02 3.86
N PHE A 32 3.86 2.57 3.00
CA PHE A 32 4.22 1.16 2.91
C PHE A 32 5.38 0.90 3.87
N GLU A 33 5.31 -0.17 4.65
CA GLU A 33 6.33 -0.59 5.60
C GLU A 33 6.53 -2.10 5.45
N ASP A 34 7.77 -2.55 5.39
CA ASP A 34 8.21 -3.92 5.65
C ASP A 34 9.02 -3.84 6.94
N ASP A 35 8.54 -4.44 8.03
CA ASP A 35 9.18 -4.38 9.35
C ASP A 35 10.25 -5.48 9.55
N GLY A 36 10.53 -6.25 8.50
CA GLY A 36 11.43 -7.40 8.52
C GLY A 36 10.72 -8.74 8.71
N GLU A 37 9.47 -8.74 9.19
CA GLU A 37 8.64 -9.94 9.35
C GLU A 37 7.38 -9.86 8.49
N THR A 38 6.69 -8.72 8.52
CA THR A 38 5.42 -8.49 7.82
C THR A 38 5.43 -7.13 7.14
N ALA A 39 4.87 -7.08 5.93
CA ALA A 39 4.66 -5.83 5.22
C ALA A 39 3.22 -5.33 5.33
N TYR A 40 3.08 -4.04 5.63
CA TYR A 40 1.82 -3.34 5.78
C TYR A 40 1.72 -2.12 4.85
N PHE A 41 0.48 -1.74 4.58
CA PHE A 41 0.16 -0.48 3.91
C PHE A 41 -0.84 0.29 4.74
N TYR A 42 -0.46 1.49 5.17
CA TYR A 42 -1.23 2.34 6.07
C TYR A 42 -1.84 3.52 5.34
N ALA A 43 -3.08 3.85 5.68
CA ALA A 43 -3.72 5.11 5.33
C ALA A 43 -3.56 6.10 6.49
N LEU A 44 -3.18 7.34 6.19
CA LEU A 44 -2.88 8.37 7.18
C LEU A 44 -3.70 9.64 6.91
N GLU A 45 -3.98 10.39 7.97
CA GLU A 45 -4.43 11.78 7.91
C GLU A 45 -3.55 12.65 8.81
N MET A 46 -3.01 13.75 8.27
CA MET A 46 -2.29 14.76 9.02
C MET A 46 -3.27 15.58 9.88
N ASP A 47 -2.88 15.85 11.12
CA ASP A 47 -3.63 16.72 12.01
C ASP A 47 -3.76 18.16 11.46
N GLU A 48 -4.71 18.93 11.99
CA GLU A 48 -4.91 20.33 11.56
C GLU A 48 -3.73 21.24 11.91
N SER A 49 -2.98 20.89 12.96
CA SER A 49 -1.78 21.61 13.42
C SER A 49 -0.49 21.26 12.66
N GLY A 50 -0.50 20.24 11.81
CA GLY A 50 0.69 19.70 11.14
C GLY A 50 1.72 19.03 12.06
N GLY A 51 1.37 18.77 13.32
CA GLY A 51 2.25 18.22 14.36
C GLY A 51 2.16 16.71 14.55
N GLY A 52 1.20 16.04 13.90
CA GLY A 52 0.98 14.60 14.08
C GLY A 52 0.23 13.94 12.93
N MET A 53 0.36 12.61 12.84
CA MET A 53 -0.35 11.78 11.87
C MET A 53 -1.26 10.79 12.59
N LYS A 54 -2.49 10.66 12.10
CA LYS A 54 -3.44 9.65 12.55
C LYS A 54 -3.48 8.52 11.53
N ILE A 55 -3.29 7.29 11.99
CA ILE A 55 -3.56 6.09 11.19
C ILE A 55 -5.08 5.93 11.05
N LEU A 56 -5.56 5.92 9.81
CA LEU A 56 -6.95 5.69 9.45
C LEU A 56 -7.25 4.20 9.29
N ASP A 57 -6.35 3.48 8.61
CA ASP A 57 -6.47 2.05 8.35
C ASP A 57 -5.10 1.42 8.05
N ALA A 58 -5.04 0.10 8.13
CA ALA A 58 -3.87 -0.72 7.82
C ALA A 58 -4.31 -1.94 7.01
N LEU A 59 -3.52 -2.33 6.01
CA LEU A 59 -3.73 -3.51 5.19
C LEU A 59 -2.46 -4.36 5.23
N HIS A 60 -2.60 -5.66 5.45
CA HIS A 60 -1.48 -6.59 5.30
C HIS A 60 -1.19 -6.83 3.81
N ILE A 61 0.08 -6.82 3.44
CA ILE A 61 0.54 -7.02 2.07
C ILE A 61 1.19 -8.40 1.89
N TYR A 62 2.23 -8.72 2.65
CA TYR A 62 2.90 -10.03 2.62
C TYR A 62 3.61 -10.32 3.93
N GLU A 63 3.90 -11.60 4.15
CA GLU A 63 4.90 -12.05 5.14
C GLU A 63 6.26 -12.15 4.45
N ALA A 64 7.32 -11.82 5.18
CA ALA A 64 8.69 -11.93 4.69
C ALA A 64 8.97 -13.37 4.21
N PRO A 65 9.71 -13.55 3.10
CA PRO A 65 10.09 -14.87 2.65
C PRO A 65 11.00 -15.53 3.69
N ASP A 66 10.84 -16.85 3.89
CA ASP A 66 11.75 -17.60 4.74
C ASP A 66 13.18 -17.48 4.16
N PRO A 67 14.19 -17.05 4.94
CA PRO A 67 15.57 -16.96 4.46
C PRO A 67 16.13 -18.31 4.00
N ASP A 68 15.55 -19.43 4.45
CA ASP A 68 15.91 -20.79 4.02
C ASP A 68 15.17 -21.23 2.74
N ASP A 69 14.15 -20.49 2.29
CA ASP A 69 13.43 -20.80 1.04
C ASP A 69 14.24 -20.35 -0.20
N PRO A 70 14.57 -21.26 -1.12
CA PRO A 70 15.29 -20.89 -2.34
C PRO A 70 14.41 -20.02 -3.24
N PRO A 71 14.96 -18.97 -3.88
CA PRO A 71 14.20 -18.15 -4.81
C PRO A 71 13.69 -18.98 -5.99
N PRO A 72 12.53 -18.63 -6.60
CA PRO A 72 12.00 -19.38 -7.73
C PRO A 72 13.03 -19.51 -8.86
N PRO A 73 13.26 -20.72 -9.40
CA PRO A 73 14.27 -20.92 -10.44
C PRO A 73 13.94 -20.10 -11.69
N GLY A 74 14.91 -19.32 -12.16
CA GLY A 74 14.78 -18.47 -13.35
C GLY A 74 14.28 -17.04 -13.09
N SER A 75 14.11 -16.62 -11.83
CA SER A 75 13.68 -15.25 -11.48
C SER A 75 14.73 -14.17 -11.78
N GLY A 76 16.02 -14.52 -11.90
CA GLY A 76 17.12 -13.59 -12.18
C GLY A 76 17.37 -12.55 -11.08
N LYS A 77 16.58 -12.57 -10.00
CA LYS A 77 16.72 -11.73 -8.82
C LYS A 77 17.34 -12.57 -7.70
N GLY A 78 18.26 -11.98 -6.93
CA GLY A 78 18.72 -12.55 -5.66
C GLY A 78 17.55 -12.68 -4.67
N PRO A 79 17.78 -12.97 -3.38
CA PRO A 79 16.70 -12.99 -2.40
C PRO A 79 15.85 -11.69 -2.51
N GLY A 80 14.59 -11.85 -2.92
CA GLY A 80 13.46 -10.98 -2.60
C GLY A 80 13.39 -9.53 -3.11
N THR A 81 14.20 -9.03 -4.05
CA THR A 81 14.06 -7.60 -4.42
C THR A 81 12.74 -7.28 -5.13
N SER A 82 11.97 -6.34 -4.57
CA SER A 82 10.66 -5.94 -5.07
C SER A 82 10.63 -4.46 -5.40
N LYS A 83 10.01 -4.11 -6.53
CA LYS A 83 9.78 -2.71 -6.89
C LYS A 83 8.45 -2.23 -6.32
N VAL A 84 8.50 -1.29 -5.39
CA VAL A 84 7.35 -0.60 -4.80
C VAL A 84 7.06 0.66 -5.60
N LEU A 85 5.80 0.83 -6.01
CA LEU A 85 5.28 2.06 -6.60
C LEU A 85 4.08 2.54 -5.79
N ILE A 86 4.04 3.84 -5.49
CA ILE A 86 2.87 4.50 -4.92
C ILE A 86 2.26 5.42 -5.96
N VAL A 87 1.02 5.12 -6.34
CA VAL A 87 0.29 5.82 -7.40
C VAL A 87 -0.95 6.48 -6.83
N TRP A 88 -1.03 7.81 -6.95
CA TRP A 88 -2.21 8.58 -6.55
C TRP A 88 -3.14 8.80 -7.74
N SER A 89 -4.44 8.76 -7.50
CA SER A 89 -5.43 9.20 -8.49
C SER A 89 -5.29 10.70 -8.76
N LYS A 90 -5.79 11.16 -9.90
CA LYS A 90 -5.62 12.57 -10.32
C LYS A 90 -6.36 13.58 -9.44
N ASP A 91 -7.39 13.12 -8.73
CA ASP A 91 -8.15 13.89 -7.74
C ASP A 91 -7.55 13.81 -6.33
N TRP A 92 -6.45 13.05 -6.15
CA TRP A 92 -5.76 12.83 -4.88
C TRP A 92 -6.61 12.18 -3.79
N MET A 93 -7.70 11.50 -4.18
CA MET A 93 -8.62 10.85 -3.26
C MET A 93 -8.45 9.33 -3.22
N LYS A 94 -7.65 8.73 -4.09
CA LYS A 94 -7.31 7.31 -4.07
C LYS A 94 -5.80 7.13 -4.16
N CYS A 95 -5.28 6.14 -3.46
CA CYS A 95 -3.89 5.78 -3.51
C CYS A 95 -3.72 4.27 -3.63
N ALA A 96 -2.94 3.85 -4.62
CA ALA A 96 -2.65 2.45 -4.89
C ALA A 96 -1.21 2.11 -4.54
N LEU A 97 -1.03 0.95 -3.90
CA LEU A 97 0.23 0.26 -3.77
C LEU A 97 0.38 -0.73 -4.92
N VAL A 98 1.46 -0.62 -5.68
CA VAL A 98 1.82 -1.57 -6.74
C VAL A 98 3.18 -2.18 -6.40
N LEU A 99 3.24 -3.51 -6.34
CA LEU A 99 4.44 -4.28 -6.06
C LEU A 99 4.76 -5.16 -7.26
N ASP A 100 5.96 -5.00 -7.83
CA ASP A 100 6.42 -5.73 -9.03
C ASP A 100 5.43 -5.69 -10.21
N GLY A 101 4.73 -4.56 -10.37
CA GLY A 101 3.74 -4.35 -11.44
C GLY A 101 2.32 -4.83 -11.12
N PHE A 102 2.08 -5.43 -9.96
CA PHE A 102 0.76 -5.87 -9.51
C PHE A 102 0.20 -4.94 -8.44
N CYS A 103 -1.04 -4.48 -8.61
CA CYS A 103 -1.71 -3.68 -7.59
C CYS A 103 -2.10 -4.57 -6.41
N GLN A 104 -1.50 -4.31 -5.25
CA GLN A 104 -1.67 -5.10 -4.02
C GLN A 104 -2.78 -4.54 -3.13
N ALA A 105 -2.88 -3.22 -3.06
CA ALA A 105 -3.83 -2.54 -2.20
C ALA A 105 -4.23 -1.17 -2.77
N ILE A 106 -5.44 -0.71 -2.41
CA ILE A 106 -5.93 0.64 -2.69
C ILE A 106 -6.63 1.19 -1.45
N PHE A 107 -6.33 2.45 -1.11
CA PHE A 107 -7.17 3.26 -0.24
C PHE A 107 -8.00 4.23 -1.08
N ASP A 108 -9.31 4.33 -0.79
CA ASP A 108 -10.21 5.33 -1.35
C ASP A 108 -10.68 6.25 -0.22
N PHE A 109 -10.06 7.42 -0.13
CA PHE A 109 -10.27 8.35 0.97
C PHE A 109 -11.65 8.98 1.00
N GLU A 110 -12.29 9.10 -0.17
CA GLU A 110 -13.65 9.62 -0.29
C GLU A 110 -14.67 8.61 0.23
N ALA A 111 -14.58 7.37 -0.26
CA ALA A 111 -15.48 6.30 0.12
C ALA A 111 -15.17 5.67 1.49
N HIS A 112 -14.02 6.03 2.09
CA HIS A 112 -13.46 5.37 3.27
C HIS A 112 -13.22 3.87 3.03
N GLY A 113 -12.71 3.52 1.85
CA GLY A 113 -12.44 2.15 1.43
C GLY A 113 -10.98 1.77 1.66
N GLY A 114 -10.74 0.56 2.15
CA GLY A 114 -9.42 -0.06 2.26
C GLY A 114 -9.44 -1.46 1.68
N TYR A 115 -8.88 -1.62 0.48
CA TYR A 115 -8.97 -2.84 -0.32
C TYR A 115 -7.61 -3.50 -0.51
N SER A 116 -7.54 -4.82 -0.33
CA SER A 116 -6.34 -5.63 -0.57
C SER A 116 -6.69 -6.98 -1.21
N ILE A 117 -5.68 -7.66 -1.75
CA ILE A 117 -5.86 -8.99 -2.36
C ILE A 117 -6.29 -10.05 -1.34
N ASN A 118 -5.74 -9.97 -0.11
CA ASN A 118 -5.96 -10.94 0.97
C ASN A 118 -7.09 -10.57 1.94
N GLU A 119 -7.69 -9.39 1.78
CA GLU A 119 -8.83 -8.92 2.58
C GLU A 119 -8.51 -8.76 4.08
N PHE A 120 -7.22 -8.70 4.46
CA PHE A 120 -6.78 -8.68 5.86
C PHE A 120 -6.11 -7.35 6.27
N PRO A 121 -6.32 -6.86 7.51
CA PRO A 121 -7.23 -7.37 8.56
C PRO A 121 -8.70 -7.11 8.22
N GLU A 122 -9.66 -7.54 9.03
CA GLU A 122 -11.06 -7.12 8.89
C GLU A 122 -11.21 -5.57 8.93
N PRO A 123 -12.27 -4.98 8.34
CA PRO A 123 -12.54 -3.55 8.43
C PRO A 123 -12.51 -3.03 9.87
N ASN A 124 -11.77 -1.94 10.10
CA ASN A 124 -11.72 -1.34 11.43
C ASN A 124 -12.96 -0.46 11.69
N GLY A 125 -13.29 -0.23 12.96
CA GLY A 125 -14.43 0.61 13.36
C GLY A 125 -14.14 2.13 13.37
N ILE A 126 -12.97 2.56 12.89
CA ILE A 126 -12.48 3.93 12.97
C ILE A 126 -12.78 4.68 11.67
N TRP A 127 -12.47 4.06 10.53
CA TRP A 127 -12.52 4.72 9.23
C TRP A 127 -13.13 3.83 8.14
N THR A 128 -12.66 2.59 8.03
CA THR A 128 -12.98 1.69 6.90
C THR A 128 -14.47 1.33 6.83
N LYS A 129 -15.02 1.33 5.62
CA LYS A 129 -16.40 0.91 5.34
C LYS A 129 -16.43 -0.12 4.21
N GLY A 130 -17.32 -1.10 4.33
CA GLY A 130 -17.58 -2.10 3.29
C GLY A 130 -16.54 -3.22 3.23
N ASP A 131 -16.60 -4.00 2.15
CA ASP A 131 -15.75 -5.16 1.91
C ASP A 131 -14.33 -4.75 1.50
N ARG A 132 -13.33 -5.59 1.81
CA ARG A 132 -11.92 -5.32 1.50
C ARG A 132 -11.41 -5.91 0.18
N LYS A 133 -12.25 -6.65 -0.55
CA LYS A 133 -11.79 -7.37 -1.73
C LYS A 133 -11.32 -6.45 -2.85
N LEU A 134 -10.04 -6.51 -3.18
CA LEU A 134 -9.50 -5.86 -4.36
C LEU A 134 -9.75 -6.72 -5.61
N THR A 135 -10.49 -6.18 -6.59
CA THR A 135 -10.74 -6.84 -7.88
C THR A 135 -10.24 -5.98 -9.04
N ASN A 136 -9.96 -6.60 -10.20
CA ASN A 136 -9.58 -5.86 -11.40
C ASN A 136 -10.65 -4.86 -11.85
N GLU A 137 -11.93 -5.19 -11.66
CA GLU A 137 -13.05 -4.28 -11.91
C GLU A 137 -12.98 -3.06 -10.99
N LEU A 138 -12.72 -3.28 -9.69
CA LEU A 138 -12.56 -2.20 -8.73
C LEU A 138 -11.36 -1.31 -9.08
N ILE A 139 -10.22 -1.91 -9.45
CA ILE A 139 -9.02 -1.16 -9.87
C ILE A 139 -9.36 -0.26 -11.06
N GLY A 140 -9.99 -0.79 -12.11
CA GLY A 140 -10.36 -0.01 -13.31
C GLY A 140 -11.45 1.03 -13.07
N ARG A 141 -12.27 0.88 -12.02
CA ARG A 141 -13.23 1.91 -11.60
C ARG A 141 -12.56 3.06 -10.86
N LEU A 142 -11.51 2.77 -10.09
CA LEU A 142 -10.81 3.74 -9.27
C LEU A 142 -9.67 4.48 -10.02
N PHE A 143 -9.13 3.88 -11.10
CA PHE A 143 -8.03 4.42 -11.91
C PHE A 143 -8.20 4.16 -13.41
#